data_AF-A0A358EPB9-F1
#
_entry.id   AF-A0A358EPB9-F1
#
_cell.length_a   1.000
_cell.length_b   1.000
_cell.length_c   1.000
_cell.angle_alpha   90.00
_cell.angle_beta   90.00
_cell.angle_gamma   90.00
#
_symmetry.space_group_name_H-M   'P 1'
#
loop_
_entity.id
_entity.type
_entity.pdbx_description
1 polymer ?
#
loop_
_entity_poly.entity_id
_entity_poly.type
_entity_poly.pdbx_seq_one_letter_code
_entity_poly.pdbx_strand_id
1 'polypeptide(L)'
;MGDFRSTEAVRSVFVLFCFFISIISAPGEQWGQITEQKAEFFAASDVADSQIELTKKWYEIAAKNWGNYGPLEFWIVGNNEAAARTQDRKYCDIRKQKDPSIPIRHCLNRGHNFVSYAIRGNAGLNTRRNENEKWSGFIITMSAKFPGPKEEDYKSVVLHEYFHVYQHAHIHSRKRSVREGLHQQNPWWGEGGAEYMAQLLYSRQKGVRAGYLKERMERKLRSI
;
A
#
# COMPACT_ATOMS: atom_id res chain seq x y z
N MET A 1 -19.32 -32.70 -75.35
CA MET A 1 -20.26 -33.49 -74.53
C MET A 1 -19.58 -33.66 -73.17
N GLY A 2 -19.93 -32.84 -72.17
CA GLY A 2 -21.00 -33.16 -71.22
C GLY A 2 -20.49 -34.30 -70.31
N ASP A 3 -20.30 -34.18 -69.01
CA ASP A 3 -21.14 -33.51 -68.04
C ASP A 3 -20.42 -33.46 -66.68
N PHE A 4 -20.87 -32.53 -65.85
CA PHE A 4 -20.34 -32.06 -64.59
C PHE A 4 -20.80 -32.99 -63.45
N ARG A 5 -19.91 -33.65 -62.70
CA ARG A 5 -20.25 -34.17 -61.37
C ARG A 5 -19.12 -34.01 -60.35
N SER A 6 -19.33 -32.97 -59.54
CA SER A 6 -18.88 -32.72 -58.17
C SER A 6 -18.47 -33.97 -57.38
N THR A 7 -17.23 -33.98 -56.89
CA THR A 7 -16.84 -34.71 -55.69
C THR A 7 -16.28 -33.71 -54.67
N GLU A 8 -17.00 -33.59 -53.56
CA GLU A 8 -16.68 -32.69 -52.46
C GLU A 8 -15.34 -33.08 -51.82
N ALA A 9 -14.39 -32.14 -51.80
CA ALA A 9 -13.19 -32.25 -51.01
C ALA A 9 -13.54 -32.02 -49.53
N VAL A 10 -13.49 -33.08 -48.73
CA VAL A 10 -13.56 -33.00 -47.26
C VAL A 10 -12.34 -32.21 -46.78
N ARG A 11 -12.53 -30.92 -46.50
CA ARG A 11 -11.54 -30.11 -45.77
C ARG A 11 -11.64 -30.48 -44.29
N SER A 12 -10.69 -31.29 -43.82
CA SER A 12 -10.42 -31.43 -42.39
C SER A 12 -10.06 -30.07 -41.80
N VAL A 13 -11.00 -29.44 -41.10
CA VAL A 13 -10.73 -28.32 -40.20
C VAL A 13 -10.17 -28.90 -38.91
N PHE A 14 -8.85 -28.89 -38.76
CA PHE A 14 -8.23 -29.06 -37.45
C PHE A 14 -8.53 -27.81 -36.63
N VAL A 15 -9.57 -27.86 -35.81
CA VAL A 15 -9.76 -26.88 -34.73
C VAL A 15 -8.73 -27.21 -33.65
N LEU A 16 -7.60 -26.52 -33.68
CA LEU A 16 -6.62 -26.56 -32.60
C LEU A 16 -7.24 -25.84 -31.39
N PHE A 17 -7.93 -26.59 -30.53
CA PHE A 17 -8.33 -26.10 -29.22
C PHE A 17 -7.05 -25.94 -28.38
N CYS A 18 -6.45 -24.75 -28.41
CA CYS A 18 -5.46 -24.34 -27.42
C CYS A 18 -6.17 -24.28 -26.07
N PHE A 19 -6.26 -25.41 -25.38
CA PHE A 19 -6.41 -25.43 -23.93
C PHE A 19 -5.14 -24.76 -23.38
N PHE A 20 -5.21 -23.45 -23.15
CA PHE A 20 -4.39 -22.82 -22.14
C PHE A 20 -4.80 -23.45 -20.82
N ILE A 21 -4.17 -24.58 -20.48
CA ILE A 21 -4.00 -24.96 -19.09
C ILE A 21 -3.14 -23.85 -18.51
N SER A 22 -3.79 -22.82 -17.96
CA SER A 22 -3.15 -22.00 -16.95
C SER A 22 -2.74 -22.98 -15.87
N ILE A 23 -1.48 -23.39 -15.90
CA ILE A 23 -0.82 -23.97 -14.75
C ILE A 23 -1.00 -22.90 -13.68
N ILE A 24 -1.98 -23.10 -12.80
CA ILE A 24 -2.05 -22.36 -11.54
C ILE A 24 -0.84 -22.86 -10.77
N SER A 25 0.31 -22.23 -11.03
CA SER A 25 1.43 -22.30 -10.13
C SER A 25 0.89 -21.95 -8.74
N ALA A 26 1.16 -22.82 -7.77
CA ALA A 26 1.01 -22.44 -6.36
C ALA A 26 1.58 -21.03 -6.20
N PRO A 27 0.87 -20.06 -5.58
CA PRO A 27 1.26 -18.66 -5.65
C PRO A 27 2.69 -18.52 -5.14
N GLY A 28 3.61 -18.35 -6.09
CA GLY A 28 4.98 -17.94 -5.81
C GLY A 28 4.88 -16.65 -5.05
N GLU A 29 5.65 -16.52 -3.99
CA GLU A 29 5.65 -15.32 -3.17
C GLU A 29 6.06 -14.11 -4.01
N GLN A 30 5.10 -13.25 -4.36
CA GLN A 30 5.29 -12.04 -5.18
C GLN A 30 5.94 -10.89 -4.39
N TRP A 31 6.52 -11.17 -3.22
CA TRP A 31 7.13 -10.15 -2.37
C TRP A 31 8.32 -9.50 -3.06
N GLY A 32 8.37 -8.17 -3.02
CA GLY A 32 9.44 -7.39 -3.64
C GLY A 32 9.34 -7.28 -5.16
N GLN A 33 8.23 -7.70 -5.76
CA GLN A 33 7.97 -7.54 -7.19
C GLN A 33 6.93 -6.45 -7.43
N ILE A 34 7.07 -5.76 -8.57
CA ILE A 34 6.03 -4.84 -9.04
C ILE A 34 4.78 -5.65 -9.39
N THR A 35 3.62 -5.18 -8.95
CA THR A 35 2.33 -5.84 -9.16
C THR A 35 1.34 -4.92 -9.89
N GLU A 36 0.44 -5.52 -10.67
CA GLU A 36 -0.72 -4.82 -11.24
C GLU A 36 -1.89 -4.76 -10.23
N GLN A 37 -1.79 -5.47 -9.10
CA GLN A 37 -2.80 -5.42 -8.05
C GLN A 37 -2.88 -4.00 -7.48
N LYS A 38 -4.08 -3.42 -7.53
CA LYS A 38 -4.36 -2.11 -6.95
C LYS A 38 -4.38 -2.19 -5.43
N ALA A 39 -3.93 -1.12 -4.77
CA ALA A 39 -4.09 -0.97 -3.32
C ALA A 39 -5.58 -0.94 -2.91
N GLU A 40 -5.87 -1.53 -1.76
CA GLU A 40 -7.20 -1.52 -1.14
C GLU A 40 -7.35 -0.30 -0.23
N PHE A 41 -8.53 0.33 -0.19
CA PHE A 41 -8.78 1.52 0.64
C PHE A 41 -9.95 1.29 1.57
N PHE A 42 -9.70 1.44 2.87
CA PHE A 42 -10.70 1.30 3.93
C PHE A 42 -10.75 2.61 4.74
N ALA A 43 -11.84 3.34 4.63
CA ALA A 43 -12.04 4.59 5.37
C ALA A 43 -13.05 4.43 6.50
N ALA A 44 -12.83 5.12 7.62
CA ALA A 44 -13.82 5.27 8.68
C ALA A 44 -15.00 6.15 8.21
N SER A 45 -16.16 6.01 8.85
CA SER A 45 -17.41 6.65 8.40
C SER A 45 -17.42 8.18 8.50
N ASP A 46 -16.48 8.77 9.23
CA ASP A 46 -16.30 10.21 9.39
C ASP A 46 -15.27 10.81 8.41
N VAL A 47 -14.66 9.98 7.56
CA VAL A 47 -13.70 10.42 6.54
C VAL A 47 -14.47 10.87 5.30
N ALA A 48 -14.22 12.11 4.86
CA ALA A 48 -14.82 12.64 3.64
C ALA A 48 -14.24 11.96 2.38
N ASP A 49 -15.07 11.75 1.35
CA ASP A 49 -14.65 11.17 0.07
C ASP A 49 -13.48 11.93 -0.56
N SER A 50 -13.44 13.25 -0.42
CA SER A 50 -12.35 14.08 -0.92
C SER A 50 -10.99 13.73 -0.32
N GLN A 51 -10.94 13.28 0.95
CA GLN A 51 -9.72 12.78 1.57
C GLN A 51 -9.32 11.43 0.99
N ILE A 52 -10.27 10.52 0.78
CA ILE A 52 -10.02 9.19 0.19
C ILE A 52 -9.42 9.35 -1.22
N GLU A 53 -10.04 10.20 -2.05
CA GLU A 53 -9.56 10.48 -3.41
C GLU A 53 -8.22 11.19 -3.42
N LEU A 54 -7.96 12.07 -2.44
CA LEU A 54 -6.65 12.68 -2.26
C LEU A 54 -5.58 11.62 -1.93
N THR A 55 -5.84 10.72 -0.99
CA THR A 55 -4.91 9.63 -0.64
C THR A 55 -4.64 8.74 -1.85
N LYS A 56 -5.69 8.31 -2.58
CA LYS A 56 -5.56 7.50 -3.81
C LYS A 56 -4.66 8.19 -4.84
N LYS A 57 -4.91 9.47 -5.12
CA LYS A 57 -4.12 10.26 -6.08
C LYS A 57 -2.64 10.27 -5.71
N TRP A 58 -2.29 10.50 -4.45
CA TRP A 58 -0.88 10.57 -4.03
C TRP A 58 -0.22 9.19 -3.96
N TYR A 59 -0.98 8.15 -3.60
CA TYR A 59 -0.54 6.77 -3.78
C TYR A 59 -0.22 6.46 -5.25
N GLU A 60 -1.09 6.82 -6.20
CA GLU A 60 -0.86 6.55 -7.62
C GLU A 60 0.38 7.27 -8.16
N ILE A 61 0.63 8.52 -7.71
CA ILE A 61 1.86 9.25 -8.01
C ILE A 61 3.08 8.48 -7.48
N ALA A 62 3.03 8.01 -6.23
CA ALA A 62 4.12 7.25 -5.62
C ALA A 62 4.38 5.93 -6.33
N ALA A 63 3.34 5.14 -6.56
CA ALA A 63 3.40 3.84 -7.21
C ALA A 63 3.91 3.95 -8.66
N LYS A 64 3.49 4.98 -9.40
CA LYS A 64 4.03 5.25 -10.74
C LYS A 64 5.50 5.61 -10.72
N ASN A 65 5.96 6.33 -9.69
CA ASN A 65 7.33 6.82 -9.62
C ASN A 65 8.33 5.78 -9.10
N TRP A 66 7.95 4.98 -8.10
CA TRP A 66 8.84 4.04 -7.43
C TRP A 66 8.54 2.56 -7.73
N GLY A 67 7.44 2.27 -8.45
CA GLY A 67 6.93 0.92 -8.68
C GLY A 67 5.78 0.60 -7.73
N ASN A 68 4.77 -0.13 -8.22
CA ASN A 68 3.61 -0.56 -7.45
C ASN A 68 3.93 -1.85 -6.68
N TYR A 69 4.09 -1.78 -5.35
CA TYR A 69 4.40 -2.95 -4.51
C TYR A 69 3.21 -3.27 -3.60
N GLY A 70 2.92 -4.57 -3.46
CA GLY A 70 1.78 -5.04 -2.68
C GLY A 70 1.88 -6.51 -2.28
N PRO A 71 0.82 -7.07 -1.69
CA PRO A 71 -0.48 -6.45 -1.43
C PRO A 71 -0.40 -5.24 -0.47
N LEU A 72 -1.12 -4.15 -0.79
CA LEU A 72 -1.10 -2.89 -0.02
C LEU A 72 -2.52 -2.47 0.38
N GLU A 73 -2.68 -2.10 1.65
CA GLU A 73 -3.92 -1.59 2.21
C GLU A 73 -3.71 -0.19 2.81
N PHE A 74 -4.59 0.75 2.45
CA PHE A 74 -4.73 2.03 3.13
C PHE A 74 -5.91 1.99 4.10
N TRP A 75 -5.64 2.31 5.36
CA TRP A 75 -6.63 2.49 6.41
C TRP A 75 -6.70 3.96 6.78
N ILE A 76 -7.76 4.64 6.36
CA ILE A 76 -7.93 6.09 6.54
C ILE A 76 -8.87 6.31 7.72
N VAL A 77 -8.44 7.10 8.69
CA VAL A 77 -9.20 7.40 9.90
C VAL A 77 -9.43 8.90 10.04
N GLY A 78 -10.63 9.29 10.45
CA GLY A 78 -10.95 10.68 10.73
C GLY A 78 -10.54 11.08 12.15
N ASN A 79 -11.32 11.94 12.79
CA ASN A 79 -11.09 12.42 14.16
C ASN A 79 -12.17 11.93 15.15
N ASN A 80 -13.13 11.12 14.70
CA ASN A 80 -14.15 10.54 15.54
C ASN A 80 -13.71 9.18 16.10
N GLU A 81 -13.54 9.09 17.43
CA GLU A 81 -13.12 7.85 18.06
C GLU A 81 -14.11 6.68 17.91
N ALA A 82 -15.42 6.95 17.85
CA ALA A 82 -16.42 5.89 17.69
C ALA A 82 -16.39 5.30 16.27
N ALA A 83 -16.20 6.14 15.26
CA ALA A 83 -15.94 5.71 13.88
C ALA A 83 -14.64 4.89 13.81
N ALA A 84 -13.58 5.35 14.48
CA ALA A 84 -12.31 4.63 14.57
C ALA A 84 -12.44 3.25 15.27
N ARG A 85 -13.20 3.17 16.38
CA ARG A 85 -13.52 1.89 17.05
C ARG A 85 -14.27 0.93 16.15
N THR A 86 -15.16 1.43 15.30
CA THR A 86 -15.88 0.61 14.31
C THR A 86 -14.92 0.12 13.23
N GLN A 87 -14.02 0.99 12.76
CA GLN A 87 -12.98 0.63 11.82
C GLN A 87 -12.03 -0.44 12.37
N ASP A 88 -11.71 -0.40 13.67
CA ASP A 88 -10.87 -1.41 14.33
C ASP A 88 -11.50 -2.81 14.27
N ARG A 89 -12.82 -2.90 14.45
CA ARG A 89 -13.55 -4.17 14.33
C ARG A 89 -13.46 -4.71 12.90
N LYS A 90 -13.73 -3.86 11.91
CA LYS A 90 -13.61 -4.20 10.49
C LYS A 90 -12.20 -4.69 10.13
N TYR A 91 -11.16 -4.03 10.63
CA TYR A 91 -9.78 -4.48 10.44
C TYR A 91 -9.56 -5.88 10.97
N CYS A 92 -10.03 -6.16 12.18
CA CYS A 92 -9.86 -7.46 12.79
C CYS A 92 -10.68 -8.56 12.11
N ASP A 93 -11.87 -8.26 11.59
CA ASP A 93 -12.65 -9.18 10.78
C ASP A 93 -11.89 -9.57 9.49
N ILE A 94 -11.30 -8.59 8.80
CA ILE A 94 -10.47 -8.86 7.61
C ILE A 94 -9.21 -9.66 7.99
N ARG A 95 -8.54 -9.32 9.10
CA ARG A 95 -7.39 -10.11 9.57
C ARG A 95 -7.79 -11.55 9.86
N LYS A 96 -8.96 -11.78 10.47
CA LYS A 96 -9.50 -13.12 10.76
C LYS A 96 -9.82 -13.91 9.49
N GLN A 97 -10.32 -13.26 8.45
CA GLN A 97 -10.54 -13.88 7.13
C GLN A 97 -9.21 -14.29 6.48
N LYS A 98 -8.18 -13.43 6.54
CA LYS A 98 -6.85 -13.72 5.97
C LYS A 98 -6.08 -14.77 6.77
N ASP A 99 -6.26 -14.79 8.08
CA ASP A 99 -5.69 -15.82 8.96
C ASP A 99 -6.68 -16.18 10.09
N PRO A 100 -7.42 -17.28 9.94
CA PRO A 100 -8.37 -17.76 10.94
C PRO A 100 -7.74 -18.08 12.31
N SER A 101 -6.41 -18.17 12.41
CA SER A 101 -5.75 -18.40 13.71
C SER A 101 -5.68 -17.14 14.58
N ILE A 102 -5.85 -15.94 14.01
CA ILE A 102 -5.76 -14.68 14.75
C ILE A 102 -6.90 -14.58 15.77
N PRO A 103 -6.60 -14.39 17.07
CA PRO A 103 -7.65 -14.17 18.07
C PRO A 103 -8.14 -12.72 18.03
N ILE A 104 -9.47 -12.53 17.91
CA ILE A 104 -10.09 -11.20 17.76
C ILE A 104 -9.72 -10.26 18.92
N ARG A 105 -9.66 -10.78 20.15
CA ARG A 105 -9.30 -10.01 21.35
C ARG A 105 -7.90 -9.41 21.25
N HIS A 106 -6.92 -10.17 20.75
CA HIS A 106 -5.55 -9.67 20.59
C HIS A 106 -5.47 -8.65 19.46
N CYS A 107 -6.22 -8.84 18.38
CA CYS A 107 -6.26 -7.87 17.29
C CYS A 107 -6.86 -6.52 17.71
N LEU A 108 -7.94 -6.53 18.50
CA LEU A 108 -8.57 -5.31 19.00
C LEU A 108 -7.69 -4.59 20.02
N ASN A 109 -6.92 -5.33 20.82
CA ASN A 109 -5.98 -4.78 21.81
C ASN A 109 -4.56 -4.62 21.25
N ARG A 110 -4.43 -4.12 20.01
CA ARG A 110 -3.14 -3.82 19.39
C ARG A 110 -2.68 -2.40 19.72
N GLY A 111 -1.36 -2.21 19.81
CA GLY A 111 -0.76 -0.88 19.83
C GLY A 111 -1.01 -0.15 18.51
N HIS A 112 -1.03 1.19 18.55
CA HIS A 112 -1.32 2.02 17.37
C HIS A 112 -2.62 1.61 16.64
N ASN A 113 -3.68 1.34 17.40
CA ASN A 113 -5.01 1.10 16.84
C ASN A 113 -5.61 2.39 16.22
N PHE A 114 -6.73 2.27 15.52
CA PHE A 114 -7.29 3.42 14.81
C PHE A 114 -7.79 4.51 15.75
N VAL A 115 -8.23 4.15 16.96
CA VAL A 115 -8.58 5.13 17.99
C VAL A 115 -7.38 6.00 18.35
N SER A 116 -6.19 5.41 18.51
CA SER A 116 -4.95 6.15 18.75
C SER A 116 -4.67 7.15 17.63
N TYR A 117 -4.83 6.76 16.36
CA TYR A 117 -4.63 7.66 15.22
C TYR A 117 -5.69 8.76 15.13
N ALA A 118 -6.95 8.49 15.49
CA ALA A 118 -7.99 9.52 15.55
C ALA A 118 -7.71 10.57 16.63
N ILE A 119 -7.16 10.15 17.77
CA ILE A 119 -6.82 11.03 18.89
C ILE A 119 -5.52 11.81 18.60
N ARG A 120 -4.45 11.10 18.23
CA ARG A 120 -3.08 11.64 18.17
C ARG A 120 -2.69 12.17 16.80
N GLY A 121 -3.39 11.76 15.74
CA GLY A 121 -3.01 12.11 14.37
C GLY A 121 -1.91 11.22 13.81
N ASN A 122 -1.20 11.76 12.82
CA ASN A 122 -0.06 11.14 12.12
C ASN A 122 -0.44 10.01 11.14
N ALA A 123 0.57 9.46 10.48
CA ALA A 123 0.47 8.30 9.62
C ALA A 123 1.49 7.22 10.07
N GLY A 124 1.43 6.05 9.44
CA GLY A 124 2.44 5.02 9.68
C GLY A 124 2.22 3.76 8.85
N LEU A 125 3.33 3.12 8.50
CA LEU A 125 3.35 1.81 7.89
C LEU A 125 3.43 0.68 8.93
N ASN A 126 2.63 -0.35 8.73
CA ASN A 126 2.77 -1.66 9.37
C ASN A 126 3.05 -2.73 8.31
N THR A 127 4.25 -3.31 8.37
CA THR A 127 4.70 -4.36 7.46
C THR A 127 4.41 -5.74 8.04
N ARG A 128 3.49 -6.48 7.40
CA ARG A 128 3.15 -7.88 7.71
C ARG A 128 4.03 -8.80 6.88
N ARG A 129 4.96 -9.48 7.55
CA ARG A 129 6.02 -10.29 6.91
C ARG A 129 6.66 -11.29 7.88
N ASN A 130 6.00 -11.64 8.98
CA ASN A 130 6.64 -12.48 10.00
C ASN A 130 6.56 -13.98 9.65
N GLU A 131 7.48 -14.78 10.19
CA GLU A 131 7.57 -16.25 9.96
C GLU A 131 6.26 -16.99 10.29
N ASN A 132 5.51 -16.49 11.27
CA ASN A 132 4.25 -17.10 11.75
C ASN A 132 3.00 -16.52 11.08
N GLU A 133 3.13 -15.67 10.07
CA GLU A 133 2.00 -15.05 9.38
C GLU A 133 1.68 -15.78 8.08
N LYS A 134 0.41 -16.16 7.91
CA LYS A 134 -0.06 -16.78 6.66
C LYS A 134 -0.20 -15.80 5.49
N TRP A 135 -0.24 -14.50 5.81
CA TRP A 135 -0.39 -13.42 4.85
C TRP A 135 0.70 -12.38 5.05
N SER A 136 1.35 -11.99 3.95
CA SER A 136 2.29 -10.87 3.91
C SER A 136 1.70 -9.71 3.12
N GLY A 137 1.98 -8.49 3.55
CA GLY A 137 1.53 -7.28 2.88
C GLY A 137 1.87 -6.02 3.67
N PHE A 138 1.48 -4.89 3.11
CA PHE A 138 1.72 -3.56 3.66
C PHE A 138 0.41 -2.92 4.10
N ILE A 139 0.44 -2.25 5.24
CA ILE A 139 -0.73 -1.60 5.82
C ILE A 139 -0.33 -0.18 6.18
N ILE A 140 -0.75 0.80 5.40
CA ILE A 140 -0.56 2.22 5.69
C ILE A 140 -1.80 2.72 6.44
N THR A 141 -1.60 3.34 7.60
CA THR A 141 -2.66 4.06 8.30
C THR A 141 -2.47 5.56 8.10
N MET A 142 -3.51 6.26 7.66
CA MET A 142 -3.52 7.72 7.47
C MET A 142 -4.56 8.35 8.37
N SER A 143 -4.16 9.25 9.29
CA SER A 143 -5.10 10.08 10.04
C SER A 143 -5.51 11.33 9.26
N ALA A 144 -6.71 11.84 9.51
CA ALA A 144 -7.17 13.16 9.06
C ALA A 144 -6.63 14.31 9.94
N LYS A 145 -5.71 14.02 10.85
CA LYS A 145 -5.18 14.95 11.86
C LYS A 145 -3.65 14.89 11.88
N PHE A 146 -3.01 16.07 11.87
CA PHE A 146 -1.56 16.25 12.02
C PHE A 146 -0.69 15.35 11.12
N PRO A 147 -0.64 15.62 9.80
CA PRO A 147 -1.41 16.63 9.07
C PRO A 147 -2.81 16.13 8.68
N GLY A 148 -3.77 17.03 8.57
CA GLY A 148 -5.08 16.78 7.95
C GLY A 148 -5.09 17.04 6.45
N PRO A 149 -6.13 16.59 5.72
CA PRO A 149 -6.16 16.59 4.24
C PRO A 149 -6.12 17.99 3.59
N LYS A 150 -6.38 19.05 4.36
CA LYS A 150 -6.28 20.43 3.89
C LYS A 150 -4.87 21.02 4.03
N GLU A 151 -4.02 20.38 4.83
CA GLU A 151 -2.64 20.82 5.05
C GLU A 151 -1.76 20.37 3.87
N GLU A 152 -0.78 21.19 3.51
CA GLU A 152 0.14 20.87 2.41
C GLU A 152 0.90 19.55 2.66
N ASP A 153 1.33 19.36 3.91
CA ASP A 153 2.17 18.25 4.35
C ASP A 153 1.47 16.89 4.21
N TYR A 154 0.13 16.84 4.19
CA TYR A 154 -0.65 15.59 4.03
C TYR A 154 -0.22 14.80 2.79
N LYS A 155 0.00 15.53 1.70
CA LYS A 155 0.36 14.97 0.40
C LYS A 155 1.75 14.32 0.45
N SER A 156 2.73 15.00 1.03
CA SER A 156 4.07 14.45 1.23
C SER A 156 4.07 13.29 2.24
N VAL A 157 3.20 13.29 3.24
CA VAL A 157 3.09 12.17 4.19
C VAL A 157 2.58 10.91 3.51
N VAL A 158 1.60 10.98 2.59
CA VAL A 158 1.19 9.80 1.80
C VAL A 158 2.37 9.24 1.00
N LEU A 159 3.20 10.11 0.41
CA LEU A 159 4.41 9.70 -0.30
C LEU A 159 5.45 9.08 0.66
N HIS A 160 5.62 9.64 1.86
CA HIS A 160 6.54 9.15 2.89
C HIS A 160 6.19 7.71 3.29
N GLU A 161 4.94 7.45 3.65
CA GLU A 161 4.49 6.12 4.04
C GLU A 161 4.60 5.12 2.90
N TYR A 162 4.33 5.55 1.66
CA TYR A 162 4.53 4.68 0.51
C TYR A 162 6.02 4.43 0.22
N PHE A 163 6.92 5.38 0.50
CA PHE A 163 8.35 5.12 0.34
C PHE A 163 8.83 4.04 1.32
N HIS A 164 8.25 3.97 2.52
CA HIS A 164 8.50 2.83 3.41
C HIS A 164 8.04 1.50 2.80
N VAL A 165 6.94 1.47 2.04
CA VAL A 165 6.54 0.27 1.28
C VAL A 165 7.62 -0.12 0.29
N TYR A 166 8.14 0.84 -0.48
CA TYR A 166 9.27 0.60 -1.37
C TYR A 166 10.49 0.05 -0.62
N GLN A 167 10.91 0.68 0.48
CA GLN A 167 12.05 0.21 1.28
C GLN A 167 11.84 -1.23 1.80
N HIS A 168 10.67 -1.52 2.37
CA HIS A 168 10.38 -2.84 2.94
C HIS A 168 10.14 -3.92 1.89
N ALA A 169 9.68 -3.58 0.68
CA ALA A 169 9.53 -4.52 -0.43
C ALA A 169 10.86 -5.18 -0.80
N HIS A 170 11.98 -4.48 -0.61
CA HIS A 170 13.33 -5.00 -0.90
C HIS A 170 13.94 -5.78 0.28
N ILE A 171 13.21 -5.96 1.38
CA ILE A 171 13.62 -6.79 2.52
C ILE A 171 12.84 -8.11 2.46
N HIS A 172 13.48 -9.16 1.94
CA HIS A 172 12.81 -10.45 1.69
C HIS A 172 12.64 -11.33 2.93
N SER A 173 13.50 -11.19 3.93
CA SER A 173 13.51 -12.06 5.11
C SER A 173 12.20 -11.99 5.88
N ARG A 174 11.67 -13.15 6.30
CA ARG A 174 10.52 -13.21 7.23
C ARG A 174 10.93 -13.08 8.70
N LYS A 175 12.20 -13.30 9.01
CA LYS A 175 12.73 -13.25 10.37
C LYS A 175 12.76 -11.81 10.88
N ARG A 176 11.94 -11.52 11.90
CA ARG A 176 11.75 -10.17 12.43
C ARG A 176 13.07 -9.47 12.79
N SER A 177 13.97 -10.15 13.50
CA SER A 177 15.25 -9.57 13.91
C SER A 177 16.14 -9.15 12.73
N VAL A 178 16.08 -9.87 11.61
CA VAL A 178 16.81 -9.52 10.38
C VAL A 178 16.20 -8.28 9.75
N ARG A 179 14.86 -8.22 9.65
CA ARG A 179 14.16 -7.05 9.10
C ARG A 179 14.43 -5.79 9.93
N GLU A 180 14.35 -5.89 11.25
CA GLU A 180 14.62 -4.78 12.17
C GLU A 180 16.09 -4.35 12.09
N GLY A 181 17.03 -5.29 11.96
CA GLY A 181 18.44 -4.98 11.75
C GLY A 181 18.73 -4.19 10.48
N LEU A 182 18.00 -4.47 9.39
CA LEU A 182 18.19 -3.81 8.09
C LEU A 182 17.50 -2.45 7.97
N HIS A 183 16.50 -2.15 8.81
CA HIS A 183 15.67 -0.96 8.65
C HIS A 183 15.58 -0.06 9.90
N GLN A 184 15.45 -0.64 11.10
CA GLN A 184 15.15 0.12 12.33
C GLN A 184 16.40 0.58 13.08
N GLN A 185 17.54 -0.12 12.95
CA GLN A 185 18.77 0.26 13.67
C GLN A 185 19.30 1.64 13.26
N ASN A 186 19.05 2.05 12.01
CA ASN A 186 19.51 3.33 11.46
C ASN A 186 18.30 4.15 11.00
N PRO A 187 17.60 4.85 11.93
CA PRO A 187 16.36 5.56 11.61
C PRO A 187 16.59 6.68 10.59
N TRP A 188 17.79 7.25 10.52
CA TRP A 188 18.14 8.24 9.49
C TRP A 188 18.06 7.67 8.08
N TRP A 189 18.31 6.36 7.89
CA TRP A 189 18.19 5.72 6.59
C TRP A 189 16.73 5.33 6.31
N GLY A 190 16.00 4.79 7.28
CA GLY A 190 14.57 4.52 7.13
C GLY A 190 13.75 5.79 6.93
N GLU A 191 13.61 6.58 8.00
CA GLU A 191 12.76 7.78 8.09
C GLU A 191 13.35 8.97 7.31
N GLY A 192 14.66 9.22 7.43
CA GLY A 192 15.30 10.33 6.71
C GLY A 192 15.28 10.12 5.19
N GLY A 193 15.48 8.86 4.76
CA GLY A 193 15.33 8.46 3.36
C GLY A 193 13.90 8.66 2.84
N ALA A 194 12.91 8.17 3.59
CA ALA A 194 11.49 8.35 3.25
C ALA A 194 11.10 9.83 3.16
N GLU A 195 11.53 10.64 4.13
CA GLU A 195 11.23 12.06 4.16
C GLU A 195 11.84 12.79 2.96
N TYR A 196 13.14 12.60 2.70
CA TYR A 196 13.80 13.27 1.58
C TYR A 196 13.16 12.87 0.25
N MET A 197 12.90 11.58 0.05
CA MET A 197 12.33 11.07 -1.20
C MET A 197 10.89 11.55 -1.42
N ALA A 198 10.09 11.60 -0.36
CA ALA A 198 8.75 12.15 -0.40
C ALA A 198 8.74 13.63 -0.77
N GLN A 199 9.56 14.45 -0.11
CA GLN A 199 9.63 15.89 -0.38
C GLN A 199 10.18 16.18 -1.79
N LEU A 200 11.17 15.40 -2.26
CA LEU A 200 11.71 15.52 -3.61
C LEU A 200 10.66 15.19 -4.68
N LEU A 201 9.90 14.11 -4.49
CA LEU A 201 8.84 13.74 -5.43
C LEU A 201 7.71 14.78 -5.41
N TYR A 202 7.31 15.25 -4.22
CA TYR A 202 6.32 16.32 -4.08
C TYR A 202 6.78 17.60 -4.79
N SER A 203 8.04 18.02 -4.61
CA SER A 203 8.57 19.26 -5.20
C SER A 203 8.59 19.27 -6.73
N ARG A 204 8.50 18.09 -7.36
CA ARG A 204 8.48 17.93 -8.82
C ARG A 204 7.06 17.95 -9.40
N GLN A 205 6.03 18.01 -8.57
CA GLN A 205 4.65 18.02 -9.04
C GLN A 205 4.23 19.39 -9.60
N LYS A 206 3.36 19.37 -10.61
CA LYS A 206 2.84 20.60 -11.23
C LYS A 206 2.17 21.49 -10.17
N GLY A 207 2.53 22.77 -10.18
CA GLY A 207 1.97 23.78 -9.28
C GLY A 207 2.70 23.90 -7.93
N VAL A 208 3.69 23.06 -7.66
CA VAL A 208 4.58 23.26 -6.51
C VAL A 208 5.63 24.32 -6.86
N ARG A 209 5.82 25.28 -5.96
CA ARG A 209 6.70 26.44 -6.19
C ARG A 209 8.17 26.05 -6.28
N ALA A 210 8.93 26.83 -7.05
CA ALA A 210 10.39 26.71 -7.10
C ALA A 210 11.00 26.90 -5.70
N GLY A 211 12.05 26.14 -5.41
CA GLY A 211 12.75 26.19 -4.12
C GLY A 211 12.06 25.46 -2.96
N TYR A 212 10.88 24.86 -3.16
CA TYR A 212 10.14 24.14 -2.12
C TYR A 212 11.02 23.13 -1.36
N LEU A 213 11.72 22.23 -2.09
CA LEU A 213 12.53 21.19 -1.46
C LEU A 213 13.61 21.78 -0.56
N LYS A 214 14.35 22.79 -1.07
CA LYS A 214 15.41 23.46 -0.32
C LYS A 214 14.86 24.05 0.98
N GLU A 215 13.75 24.78 0.90
CA GLU A 215 13.12 25.38 2.08
C GLU A 215 12.65 24.33 3.10
N ARG A 216 12.02 23.25 2.64
CA ARG A 216 11.57 22.17 3.54
C ARG A 216 12.74 21.47 4.23
N MET A 217 13.80 21.17 3.49
CA MET A 217 15.00 20.54 4.06
C MET A 217 15.71 21.47 5.03
N GLU A 218 15.83 22.77 4.72
CA GLU A 218 16.39 23.76 5.63
C GLU A 218 15.59 23.93 6.91
N ARG A 219 14.24 23.90 6.84
CA ARG A 219 13.39 23.94 8.04
C ARG A 219 13.63 22.74 8.94
N LYS A 220 13.72 21.54 8.37
CA LYS A 220 13.96 20.30 9.12
C LYS A 220 15.37 20.23 9.72
N LEU A 221 16.37 20.78 9.03
CA LEU A 221 17.71 20.93 9.60
C LEU A 221 17.74 21.85 10.83
N ARG A 222 16.86 22.85 10.88
CA ARG A 222 16.77 23.81 11.99
C ARG A 222 15.84 23.37 13.12
N SER A 223 15.08 22.30 12.97
CA SER A 223 14.12 21.81 13.97
C SER A 223 14.74 20.82 14.97
N ILE A 224 16.06 20.91 15.18
CA ILE A 224 16.82 20.08 16.13
C ILE A 224 16.84 20.79 17.49
#